data_AF-K8XN69-F1
#
_entry.id   AF-K8XN69-F1
#
_cell.length_a   1.000
_cell.length_b   1.000
_cell.length_c   1.000
_cell.angle_alpha   90.00
_cell.angle_beta   90.00
_cell.angle_gamma   90.00
#
_symmetry.space_group_name_H-M   'P 1'
#
loop_
_entity.id
_entity.type
_entity.pdbx_description
1 polymer ?
#
loop_
_entity_poly.entity_id
_entity_poly.type
_entity_poly.pdbx_seq_one_letter_code
_entity_poly.pdbx_strand_id
1 'polypeptide(L)'
;MSAPACARCGQMKHLRARGLCESCHTVLWRNGSLADYPRKSMTTDEFLADFWLLHEQGYTRAQVAERLGMPKKTLEKRLRRLGSPDLQRQAS
;
A
#
# COMPACT_ATOMS: atom_id res chain seq x y z
N MET A 1 -12.76 14.85 4.79
CA MET A 1 -11.45 14.27 4.44
C MET A 1 -10.63 15.37 3.78
N SER A 2 -9.58 15.86 4.44
CA SER A 2 -8.69 16.87 3.86
C SER A 2 -7.89 16.24 2.72
N ALA A 3 -7.83 16.90 1.56
CA ALA A 3 -7.05 16.42 0.42
C ALA A 3 -5.57 16.27 0.82
N PRO A 4 -4.87 15.18 0.50
CA PRO A 4 -3.46 15.03 0.86
C PRO A 4 -2.58 16.09 0.17
N ALA A 5 -1.46 16.45 0.81
CA ALA A 5 -0.49 17.39 0.27
C ALA A 5 0.38 16.74 -0.83
N CYS A 6 0.70 17.51 -1.87
CA CYS A 6 1.61 17.09 -2.94
C CYS A 6 3.02 16.84 -2.39
N ALA A 7 3.59 15.67 -2.66
CA ALA A 7 4.94 15.29 -2.22
C ALA A 7 6.05 16.22 -2.75
N ARG A 8 5.83 16.91 -3.88
CA ARG A 8 6.81 17.86 -4.45
C ARG A 8 6.61 19.30 -3.96
N CYS A 9 5.38 19.83 -4.06
CA CYS A 9 5.12 21.25 -3.81
C CYS A 9 4.42 21.55 -2.48
N GLY A 10 4.07 20.53 -1.69
CA GLY A 10 3.42 20.67 -0.38
C GLY A 10 1.96 21.17 -0.42
N GLN A 11 1.42 21.52 -1.59
CA GLN A 11 0.08 22.07 -1.70
C GLN A 11 -1.00 20.98 -1.63
N MET A 12 -2.09 21.28 -0.91
CA MET A 12 -3.30 20.45 -0.80
C MET A 12 -4.04 20.46 -2.14
N LYS A 13 -3.94 19.36 -2.90
CA LYS A 13 -4.46 19.25 -4.27
C LYS A 13 -4.96 17.84 -4.54
N HIS A 14 -5.71 17.67 -5.62
CA HIS A 14 -5.96 16.33 -6.15
C HIS A 14 -4.62 15.74 -6.63
N LEU A 15 -4.24 14.62 -6.01
CA LEU A 15 -2.99 13.92 -6.30
C LEU A 15 -3.24 12.80 -7.32
N ARG A 16 -2.30 12.63 -8.24
CA ARG A 16 -2.13 11.43 -9.07
C ARG A 16 -1.31 10.38 -8.30
N ALA A 17 -1.05 9.26 -8.95
CA ALA A 17 -0.10 8.26 -8.45
C ALA A 17 1.24 8.91 -8.06
N ARG A 18 1.94 8.31 -7.09
CA ARG A 18 3.22 8.82 -6.51
C ARG A 18 3.06 10.05 -5.60
N GLY A 19 1.82 10.39 -5.20
CA GLY A 19 1.58 11.50 -4.26
C GLY A 19 1.82 12.89 -4.86
N LEU A 20 1.75 13.02 -6.18
CA LEU A 20 2.05 14.27 -6.90
C LEU A 20 0.77 14.90 -7.46
N CYS A 21 0.63 16.22 -7.38
CA CYS A 21 -0.42 16.90 -8.14
C CYS A 21 -0.15 16.80 -9.64
N GLU A 22 -1.18 16.97 -10.47
CA GLU A 22 -1.08 16.85 -11.93
C GLU A 22 0.05 17.69 -12.54
N SER A 23 0.17 18.95 -12.13
CA SER A 23 1.19 19.87 -12.65
C SER A 23 2.60 19.38 -12.30
N CYS A 24 2.81 18.95 -11.05
CA CYS A 24 4.10 18.43 -10.60
C CYS A 24 4.46 17.12 -11.30
N HIS A 25 3.48 16.23 -11.48
CA HIS A 25 3.67 14.99 -12.21
C HIS A 25 4.09 15.26 -13.66
N THR A 26 3.43 16.18 -14.36
CA THR A 26 3.77 16.54 -15.75
C THR A 26 5.17 17.14 -15.87
N VAL A 27 5.56 18.02 -14.94
CA VAL A 27 6.91 18.60 -14.92
C VAL A 27 7.96 17.51 -14.72
N LEU A 28 7.78 16.63 -13.73
CA LEU A 28 8.70 15.53 -13.43
C LEU A 28 8.77 14.48 -14.54
N TRP A 29 7.67 14.28 -15.26
CA TRP A 29 7.66 13.41 -16.42
C TRP A 29 8.45 14.00 -17.59
N ARG A 30 8.28 15.29 -17.87
CA ARG A 30 8.98 15.99 -18.97
C ARG A 30 10.48 16.14 -18.75
N ASN A 31 10.92 16.33 -17.52
CA ASN A 31 12.35 16.51 -17.20
C ASN A 31 13.07 15.19 -16.86
N GLY A 32 12.37 14.04 -16.89
CA GLY A 32 12.95 12.73 -16.58
C GLY A 32 13.12 12.42 -15.08
N SER A 33 12.78 13.34 -14.17
CA SER A 33 12.92 13.18 -12.71
C SER A 33 11.72 12.48 -12.04
N LEU A 34 10.84 11.83 -12.81
CA LEU A 34 9.70 11.12 -12.22
C LEU A 34 10.16 9.96 -11.31
N ALA A 35 11.33 9.38 -11.57
CA ALA A 35 11.92 8.30 -10.79
C ALA A 35 12.18 8.69 -9.33
N ASP A 36 12.49 9.96 -9.05
CA ASP A 36 12.75 10.49 -7.70
C ASP A 36 11.52 10.43 -6.79
N TYR A 37 10.34 10.22 -7.38
CA TYR A 37 9.06 10.06 -6.68
C TYR A 37 8.53 8.66 -7.00
N PRO A 38 9.12 7.59 -6.45
CA PRO A 38 8.71 6.24 -6.76
C PRO A 38 7.27 5.99 -6.31
N ARG A 39 6.57 5.08 -7.00
CA ARG A 39 5.30 4.59 -6.46
C ARG A 39 5.64 3.84 -5.17
N LYS A 40 4.96 4.14 -4.07
CA LYS A 40 5.02 3.31 -2.87
C LYS A 40 4.36 1.97 -3.18
N SER A 41 5.15 1.00 -3.63
CA SER A 41 4.74 -0.39 -3.74
C SER A 41 5.21 -1.09 -2.48
N MET A 42 4.26 -1.52 -1.63
CA MET A 42 4.57 -2.44 -0.56
C MET A 42 5.06 -3.75 -1.19
N THR A 43 6.28 -4.15 -0.87
CA THR A 43 6.87 -5.42 -1.32
C THR A 43 6.07 -6.61 -0.77
N THR A 44 6.33 -7.80 -1.28
CA THR A 44 5.74 -9.04 -0.72
C THR A 44 6.19 -9.26 0.72
N ASP A 45 7.46 -9.01 1.01
CA ASP A 45 8.05 -9.21 2.33
C ASP A 45 7.46 -8.26 3.38
N GLU A 46 7.48 -6.95 3.11
CA GLU A 46 6.84 -5.94 3.98
C GLU A 46 5.36 -6.26 4.23
N PHE A 47 4.65 -6.68 3.18
CA PHE A 47 3.24 -7.08 3.30
C PHE A 47 3.05 -8.27 4.26
N LEU A 48 3.88 -9.31 4.13
CA LEU A 48 3.78 -10.50 4.96
C LEU A 48 4.17 -10.20 6.40
N ALA A 49 5.22 -9.41 6.61
CA ALA A 49 5.64 -8.95 7.94
C ALA A 49 4.49 -8.20 8.65
N ASP A 50 3.91 -7.19 8.00
CA ASP A 50 2.79 -6.44 8.58
C ASP A 50 1.55 -7.34 8.80
N PHE A 51 1.26 -8.25 7.86
CA PHE A 51 0.14 -9.18 7.99
C PHE A 51 0.29 -10.08 9.21
N TRP A 52 1.46 -10.71 9.39
CA TRP A 52 1.71 -11.63 10.51
C TRP A 52 1.72 -10.89 11.84
N LEU A 53 2.39 -9.74 11.92
CA LEU A 53 2.38 -8.89 13.12
C LEU A 53 0.95 -8.58 13.59
N LEU A 54 0.07 -8.18 12.67
CA LEU A 54 -1.32 -7.87 12.99
C LEU A 54 -2.14 -9.13 13.31
N HIS A 55 -1.88 -10.25 12.63
CA HIS A 55 -2.57 -11.51 12.87
C HIS A 55 -2.20 -12.10 14.25
N GLU A 56 -0.94 -12.05 14.64
CA GLU A 56 -0.45 -12.50 15.96
C GLU A 56 -1.01 -11.64 17.09
N GLN A 57 -1.32 -10.37 16.84
CA GLN A 57 -2.06 -9.50 17.75
C GLN A 57 -3.55 -9.87 17.88
N GLY A 58 -4.00 -10.93 17.19
CA GLY A 58 -5.37 -11.43 17.23
C GLY A 58 -6.35 -10.71 16.30
N TYR A 59 -5.85 -9.87 15.37
CA TYR A 59 -6.74 -9.19 14.45
C TYR A 59 -7.26 -10.12 13.37
N THR A 60 -8.57 -10.01 13.13
CA THR A 60 -9.21 -10.73 12.03
C THR A 60 -8.71 -10.20 10.69
N ARG A 61 -8.77 -11.03 9.63
CA ARG A 61 -8.37 -10.61 8.27
C ARG A 61 -9.08 -9.34 7.78
N ALA A 62 -10.32 -9.10 8.22
CA ALA A 62 -11.04 -7.88 7.88
C ALA A 62 -10.36 -6.65 8.50
N GLN A 63 -10.06 -6.71 9.80
CA GLN A 63 -9.36 -5.64 10.53
C GLN A 63 -7.92 -5.46 10.03
N VAL A 64 -7.23 -6.53 9.65
CA VAL A 64 -5.90 -6.45 9.02
C VAL A 64 -5.99 -5.69 7.70
N ALA A 65 -6.97 -6.01 6.84
CA ALA A 65 -7.15 -5.32 5.56
C ALA A 65 -7.38 -3.81 5.75
N GLU A 66 -8.24 -3.44 6.71
CA GLU A 66 -8.51 -2.04 7.05
C GLU A 66 -7.23 -1.32 7.51
N ARG A 67 -6.43 -1.94 8.38
CA ARG A 67 -5.17 -1.36 8.87
C ARG A 67 -4.11 -1.23 7.78
N LEU A 68 -4.04 -2.18 6.85
CA LEU A 68 -3.17 -2.09 5.69
C LEU A 68 -3.71 -1.14 4.60
N GLY A 69 -4.85 -0.48 4.84
CA GLY A 69 -5.44 0.48 3.91
C GLY A 69 -5.90 -0.14 2.60
N MET A 70 -6.33 -1.41 2.61
CA MET A 70 -6.80 -2.11 1.42
C MET A 70 -8.14 -2.83 1.63
N PRO A 71 -8.93 -3.06 0.56
CA PRO A 71 -10.13 -3.87 0.67
C PRO A 71 -9.81 -5.32 1.09
N LYS A 72 -10.67 -5.93 1.91
CA LYS A 72 -10.55 -7.35 2.31
C LYS A 72 -10.36 -8.29 1.12
N LYS A 73 -11.10 -8.07 0.03
CA LYS A 73 -10.95 -8.86 -1.21
C LYS A 73 -9.54 -8.77 -1.80
N THR A 74 -8.90 -7.61 -1.71
CA THR A 74 -7.51 -7.41 -2.17
C THR A 74 -6.54 -8.16 -1.29
N LEU A 75 -6.73 -8.11 0.03
CA LEU A 75 -5.94 -8.89 0.99
C LEU A 75 -6.02 -10.39 0.68
N GLU A 76 -7.24 -10.93 0.57
CA GLU A 76 -7.45 -12.36 0.31
C GLU A 76 -6.87 -12.80 -1.03
N LYS A 77 -7.03 -11.99 -2.08
CA LYS A 77 -6.43 -12.26 -3.39
C LYS A 77 -4.90 -12.27 -3.32
N ARG A 78 -4.31 -11.37 -2.54
CA ARG A 78 -2.85 -11.29 -2.36
C ARG A 78 -2.33 -12.51 -1.60
N LEU A 79 -2.96 -12.89 -0.49
CA LEU A 79 -2.63 -14.10 0.26
C LEU A 79 -2.75 -15.37 -0.61
N ARG A 80 -3.81 -15.49 -1.43
CA ARG A 80 -3.97 -16.61 -2.37
C ARG A 80 -2.85 -16.68 -3.40
N ARG A 81 -2.41 -15.54 -3.95
CA ARG A 81 -1.33 -15.46 -4.96
C ARG A 81 0.03 -15.81 -4.40
N LEU A 82 0.30 -15.42 -3.16
CA LEU A 82 1.56 -15.70 -2.49
C LEU A 82 1.70 -17.16 -2.07
N GLY A 83 0.64 -17.96 -2.25
CA GLY A 83 0.63 -19.36 -1.90
C GLY A 83 0.98 -19.51 -0.43
N SER A 84 0.06 -19.16 0.47
CA SER A 84 0.16 -19.62 1.85
C SER A 84 -0.45 -21.03 1.94
N PRO A 85 0.32 -22.12 1.85
CA PRO A 85 -0.10 -23.44 2.32
C PRO A 85 -0.14 -23.49 3.86
N ASP A 86 0.37 -22.48 4.57
CA ASP A 86 0.55 -22.45 6.03
C ASP A 86 -0.65 -21.91 6.84
N LEU A 87 -1.88 -22.13 6.36
CA LEU A 87 -3.05 -22.13 7.27
C LEU A 87 -3.30 -23.50 7.90
N GLN A 88 -2.48 -24.52 7.58
CA GLN A 88 -2.61 -25.89 8.09
C GLN A 88 -1.76 -26.18 9.34
N ARG A 89 -0.88 -25.28 9.80
CA ARG A 89 -0.02 -25.54 10.98
C ARG A 89 -0.50 -24.94 12.31
N GLN A 90 -1.58 -24.16 12.33
CA GLN A 90 -2.13 -23.58 13.57
C GLN A 90 -3.35 -24.34 14.09
N ALA A 91 -3.32 -25.67 13.95
CA ALA A 91 -4.19 -26.60 14.66
C ALA A 91 -3.31 -27.75 15.18
N SER A 92 -2.48 -27.47 16.18
CA SER A 92 -1.82 -28.47 17.03
C SER A 92 -1.60 -27.87 18.40
#